data_AF-A0A937IKC1-F1
#
_entry.id   AF-A0A937IKC1-F1
#
_cell.length_a   1.000
_cell.length_b   1.000
_cell.length_c   1.000
_cell.angle_alpha   90.00
_cell.angle_beta   90.00
_cell.angle_gamma   90.00
#
_symmetry.space_group_name_H-M   'P 1'
#
loop_
_entity.id
_entity.type
_entity.pdbx_description
1 polymer ?
#
loop_
_entity_poly.entity_id
_entity_poly.type
_entity_poly.pdbx_seq_one_letter_code
_entity_poly.pdbx_strand_id
1 'polypeptide(L)'
;MLTNLKLVEAPKNHKDPLEQAKSRLLDKLDVQLTAVTNMVNRKTSGLTERQKWYYKIDNVMYFKVKVRNKTLVLGRDKKTELTRVEIGEDKNAPTVVQQIIEAVQNGELDQAIAEHLK
;
A
#
# COMPACT_ATOMS: atom_id res chain seq x y z
N MET A 1 20.19 -35.64 37.02
CA MET A 1 21.03 -34.98 36.00
C MET A 1 20.20 -34.82 34.73
N LEU A 2 19.57 -33.66 34.51
CA LEU A 2 18.76 -33.33 33.33
C LEU A 2 19.04 -31.88 32.91
N THR A 3 20.30 -31.57 32.60
CA THR A 3 20.79 -30.19 32.40
C THR A 3 20.75 -29.69 30.95
N ASN A 4 20.09 -30.39 30.02
CA ASN A 4 20.20 -30.11 28.58
C ASN A 4 18.84 -30.01 27.85
N LEU A 5 17.85 -29.35 28.45
CA LEU A 5 16.73 -28.83 27.64
C LEU A 5 17.15 -27.49 27.05
N LYS A 6 17.63 -27.49 25.80
CA LYS A 6 17.65 -26.26 25.01
C LYS A 6 16.20 -25.81 24.86
N LEU A 7 15.87 -24.69 25.49
CA LEU A 7 14.68 -23.92 25.18
C LEU A 7 14.79 -23.54 23.70
N VAL A 8 14.22 -24.35 22.81
CA VAL A 8 13.92 -23.94 21.43
C VAL A 8 12.82 -22.91 21.59
N GLU A 9 13.22 -21.63 21.62
CA GLU A 9 12.28 -20.55 21.41
C GLU A 9 11.61 -20.84 20.05
N ALA A 10 10.29 -21.01 20.06
CA ALA A 10 9.49 -21.14 18.84
C ALA A 10 9.96 -20.07 17.86
N PRO A 11 10.09 -20.37 16.55
CA PRO A 11 10.58 -19.39 15.59
C PRO A 11 9.72 -18.16 15.72
N LYS A 12 10.27 -17.13 16.37
CA LYS A 12 9.58 -15.87 16.58
C LYS A 12 9.34 -15.40 15.16
N ASN A 13 8.08 -15.48 14.73
CA ASN A 13 7.61 -14.80 13.54
C ASN A 13 7.64 -13.29 13.84
N HIS A 14 8.81 -12.78 14.21
CA HIS A 14 9.17 -11.39 14.38
C HIS A 14 9.51 -10.87 12.99
N LYS A 15 8.52 -10.87 12.09
CA LYS A 15 8.52 -9.76 11.13
C LYS A 15 8.07 -8.58 11.96
N ASP A 16 8.92 -7.56 12.05
CA ASP A 16 8.57 -6.33 12.72
C ASP A 16 7.17 -5.90 12.26
N PRO A 17 6.25 -5.46 13.14
CA PRO A 17 4.90 -5.09 12.72
C PRO A 17 4.90 -4.09 11.55
N LEU A 18 5.94 -3.27 11.44
CA LEU A 18 6.23 -2.40 10.30
C LEU A 18 6.51 -3.19 9.03
N GLU A 19 7.46 -4.12 9.04
CA GLU A 19 7.81 -4.97 7.89
C GLU A 19 6.63 -5.82 7.41
N GLN A 20 5.83 -6.33 8.35
CA GLN A 20 4.62 -7.08 8.01
C GLN A 20 3.58 -6.19 7.32
N ALA A 21 3.38 -4.97 7.82
CA ALA A 21 2.46 -4.02 7.20
C ALA A 21 2.96 -3.57 5.82
N LYS A 22 4.26 -3.32 5.67
CA LYS A 22 4.93 -2.98 4.41
C LYS A 22 4.76 -4.08 3.38
N SER A 23 5.05 -5.34 3.74
CA SER A 23 4.89 -6.49 2.85
C SER A 23 3.43 -6.66 2.39
N ARG A 24 2.46 -6.50 3.30
CA ARG A 24 1.03 -6.56 2.96
C ARG A 24 0.58 -5.38 2.08
N LEU A 25 1.16 -4.22 2.28
CA LEU A 25 0.88 -3.04 1.48
C LEU A 25 1.42 -3.21 0.06
N LEU A 26 2.66 -3.69 -0.07
CA LEU A 26 3.30 -3.99 -1.35
C LEU A 26 2.50 -5.02 -2.15
N ASP A 27 2.06 -6.10 -1.52
CA ASP A 27 1.20 -7.12 -2.14
C ASP A 27 -0.10 -6.51 -2.71
N LYS A 28 -0.74 -5.61 -1.94
CA LYS A 28 -1.93 -4.90 -2.42
C LYS A 28 -1.63 -3.93 -3.55
N LEU A 29 -0.53 -3.17 -3.45
CA LEU A 29 -0.14 -2.21 -4.47
C LEU A 29 0.24 -2.92 -5.79
N ASP A 30 0.85 -4.10 -5.73
CA ASP A 30 1.18 -4.92 -6.90
C ASP A 30 -0.07 -5.43 -7.62
N VAL A 31 -1.05 -5.93 -6.85
CA VAL A 31 -2.37 -6.31 -7.39
C VAL A 31 -3.05 -5.10 -8.02
N GLN A 32 -2.95 -3.92 -7.40
CA GLN A 32 -3.50 -2.67 -7.94
C GLN A 32 -2.79 -2.26 -9.23
N LEU A 33 -1.46 -2.34 -9.29
CA LEU A 33 -0.67 -2.03 -10.49
C LEU A 33 -1.05 -2.94 -11.65
N THR A 34 -1.19 -4.24 -11.39
CA THR A 34 -1.66 -5.22 -12.39
C THR A 34 -3.06 -4.87 -12.89
N ALA A 35 -3.98 -4.53 -11.98
CA ALA A 35 -5.34 -4.16 -12.34
C ALA A 35 -5.42 -2.88 -13.17
N VAL A 36 -4.66 -1.84 -12.79
CA VAL A 36 -4.54 -0.60 -13.55
C VAL A 36 -3.94 -0.84 -14.92
N THR A 37 -2.87 -1.62 -15.00
CA THR A 37 -2.18 -1.93 -16.27
C THR A 37 -3.12 -2.64 -17.23
N ASN A 38 -3.92 -3.58 -16.72
CA ASN A 38 -4.96 -4.27 -17.50
C ASN A 38 -6.08 -3.31 -17.96
N MET A 39 -6.49 -2.37 -17.10
CA MET A 39 -7.48 -1.32 -17.43
C MET A 39 -6.97 -0.43 -18.57
N VAL A 40 -5.72 0.05 -18.50
CA VAL A 40 -5.10 0.88 -19.55
C VAL A 40 -4.95 0.11 -20.86
N ASN A 41 -4.57 -1.18 -20.78
CA ASN A 41 -4.41 -2.04 -21.95
C ASN A 41 -5.73 -2.57 -22.55
N ARG A 42 -6.90 -2.12 -22.06
CA ARG A 42 -8.25 -2.57 -22.48
C ARG A 42 -8.49 -4.09 -22.40
N LYS A 43 -7.64 -4.85 -21.70
CA LYS A 43 -7.87 -6.27 -21.39
C LYS A 43 -8.72 -6.37 -20.12
N THR A 44 -10.04 -6.25 -20.31
CA THR A 44 -11.13 -6.58 -19.35
C THR A 44 -11.15 -5.86 -17.99
N SER A 45 -12.35 -5.34 -17.65
CA SER A 45 -12.73 -4.81 -16.33
C SER A 45 -12.65 -5.88 -15.24
N GLY A 46 -11.46 -6.11 -14.69
CA GLY A 46 -11.24 -7.01 -13.55
C GLY A 46 -11.47 -6.36 -12.18
N LEU A 47 -11.88 -5.10 -12.13
CA LEU A 47 -12.08 -4.38 -10.87
C LEU A 47 -13.51 -4.59 -10.39
N THR A 48 -13.71 -5.65 -9.63
CA THR A 48 -14.93 -5.86 -8.87
C THR A 48 -15.19 -4.63 -7.98
N GLU A 49 -16.44 -4.13 -7.97
CA GLU A 49 -16.86 -2.90 -7.27
C GLU A 49 -16.47 -2.82 -5.78
N ARG A 50 -16.15 -3.96 -5.16
CA ARG A 50 -15.70 -4.05 -3.76
C ARG A 50 -14.26 -3.58 -3.54
N GLN A 51 -13.51 -3.27 -4.60
CA GLN A 51 -12.12 -2.80 -4.57
C GLN A 51 -12.00 -1.39 -5.16
N LYS A 52 -12.83 -0.42 -4.75
CA LYS A 52 -12.66 0.99 -5.14
C LYS A 52 -11.50 1.63 -4.36
N TRP A 53 -10.28 1.24 -4.70
CA TRP A 53 -9.03 1.88 -4.26
C TRP A 53 -8.74 3.17 -5.01
N TYR A 54 -9.51 3.44 -6.07
CA TYR A 54 -9.51 4.70 -6.79
C TYR A 54 -10.94 5.20 -6.99
N TYR A 55 -11.06 6.49 -7.25
CA TYR A 55 -12.30 7.16 -7.60
C TYR A 55 -11.99 8.33 -8.53
N LYS A 56 -12.95 8.70 -9.37
CA LYS A 56 -12.82 9.79 -10.34
C LYS A 56 -13.73 10.94 -9.92
N ILE A 57 -13.20 12.16 -9.83
CA ILE A 57 -13.97 13.38 -9.61
C ILE A 57 -13.55 14.36 -10.70
N ASP A 58 -14.51 14.92 -11.43
CA ASP A 58 -14.26 15.96 -12.44
C ASP A 58 -13.18 15.58 -13.48
N ASN A 59 -13.28 14.34 -13.98
CA ASN A 59 -12.30 13.73 -14.89
C ASN A 59 -10.89 13.47 -14.29
N VAL A 60 -10.65 13.86 -13.04
CA VAL A 60 -9.40 13.61 -12.32
C VAL A 60 -9.51 12.32 -11.50
N MET A 61 -8.56 11.41 -11.71
CA MET A 61 -8.47 10.16 -10.97
C MET A 61 -7.69 10.37 -9.66
N TYR A 62 -8.23 9.84 -8.57
CA TYR A 62 -7.64 9.88 -7.24
C TYR A 62 -7.44 8.46 -6.71
N PHE A 63 -6.30 8.23 -6.05
CA PHE A 63 -5.92 6.94 -5.49
C PHE A 63 -5.83 7.00 -3.97
N LYS A 64 -6.43 6.03 -3.28
CA LYS A 64 -6.34 5.90 -1.82
C LYS A 64 -5.49 4.69 -1.45
N VAL A 65 -4.39 4.95 -0.76
CA VAL A 65 -3.56 3.91 -0.15
C VAL A 65 -4.19 3.50 1.17
N LYS A 66 -4.47 2.21 1.36
CA LYS A 66 -5.02 1.66 2.61
C LYS A 66 -4.07 0.63 3.21
N VAL A 67 -3.66 0.85 4.45
CA VAL A 67 -2.90 -0.12 5.25
C VAL A 67 -3.86 -0.77 6.24
N ARG A 68 -3.93 -2.10 6.25
CA ARG A 68 -4.90 -2.90 7.02
C ARG A 68 -6.35 -2.47 6.74
N ASN A 69 -6.95 -1.65 7.60
CA ASN A 69 -8.34 -1.19 7.50
C ASN A 69 -8.51 0.34 7.51
N LYS A 70 -7.41 1.09 7.48
CA LYS A 70 -7.43 2.56 7.55
C LYS A 70 -6.62 3.16 6.39
N THR A 71 -6.93 4.40 6.04
CA THR A 71 -6.26 5.11 4.94
C THR A 71 -4.89 5.60 5.41
N LEU A 72 -3.85 5.34 4.63
CA LEU A 72 -2.50 5.81 4.91
C LEU A 72 -2.40 7.30 4.56
N VAL A 73 -1.80 8.07 5.46
CA VAL A 73 -1.50 9.48 5.22
C VAL A 73 -0.11 9.55 4.58
N LEU A 74 -0.06 9.90 3.29
CA LEU A 74 1.17 9.90 2.49
C LEU A 74 2.00 11.17 2.72
N GLY A 75 1.35 12.22 3.25
CA GLY A 75 1.99 13.46 3.66
C GLY A 75 1.03 14.30 4.48
N ARG A 76 1.56 15.14 5.36
CA ARG A 76 0.80 16.16 6.08
C ARG A 76 1.25 17.52 5.56
N ASP A 77 0.44 18.17 4.74
CA ASP A 77 0.59 19.62 4.56
C ASP A 77 -0.26 20.33 5.62
N LYS A 78 0.14 21.55 6.02
CA LYS A 78 -0.25 22.29 7.25
C LYS A 78 -1.73 22.27 7.66
N LYS A 79 -2.69 21.93 6.79
CA LYS A 79 -4.12 21.71 7.10
C LYS A 79 -4.80 20.58 6.32
N THR A 80 -4.08 19.74 5.57
CA THR A 80 -4.68 18.65 4.79
C THR A 80 -3.81 17.40 4.82
N GLU A 81 -4.35 16.33 5.39
CA GLU A 81 -3.74 15.01 5.31
C GLU A 81 -3.90 14.49 3.89
N LEU A 82 -2.79 14.30 3.18
CA LEU A 82 -2.73 13.69 1.86
C LEU A 82 -3.05 12.19 1.99
N THR A 83 -4.34 11.91 2.13
CA THR A 83 -4.92 10.56 2.17
C THR A 83 -5.24 10.04 0.77
N ARG A 84 -5.02 10.87 -0.25
CA ARG A 84 -5.25 10.59 -1.66
C ARG A 84 -4.09 11.10 -2.50
N VAL A 85 -3.67 10.31 -3.47
CA VAL A 85 -2.77 10.75 -4.54
C VAL A 85 -3.61 11.17 -5.73
N GLU A 86 -3.39 12.37 -6.23
CA GLU A 86 -3.95 12.81 -7.50
C GLU A 86 -3.15 12.16 -8.63
N ILE A 87 -3.83 11.34 -9.43
CA ILE A 87 -3.23 10.70 -10.62
C ILE A 87 -3.42 11.60 -11.85
N GLY A 88 -4.53 12.34 -11.92
CA GLY A 88 -4.95 13.03 -13.14
C GLY A 88 -5.58 12.06 -14.12
N GLU A 89 -4.86 11.76 -15.21
CA GLU A 89 -5.34 10.92 -16.32
C GLU A 89 -5.26 9.42 -16.01
N ASP A 90 -6.22 8.63 -16.52
CA ASP A 90 -6.28 7.18 -16.29
C ASP A 90 -5.01 6.44 -16.76
N LYS A 91 -4.30 6.99 -17.75
CA LYS A 91 -3.05 6.44 -18.28
C LYS A 91 -1.85 6.59 -17.34
N ASN A 92 -1.90 7.56 -16.43
CA ASN A 92 -0.84 7.81 -15.46
C ASN A 92 -0.99 6.95 -14.21
N ALA A 93 -2.14 6.31 -14.02
CA ALA A 93 -2.41 5.46 -12.88
C ALA A 93 -1.34 4.36 -12.64
N PRO A 94 -0.85 3.61 -13.64
CA PRO A 94 0.13 2.55 -13.37
C PRO A 94 1.49 3.14 -12.96
N THR A 95 1.89 4.26 -13.58
CA THR A 95 3.11 5.00 -13.21
C THR A 95 3.03 5.51 -11.78
N VAL A 96 1.92 6.14 -11.40
CA VAL A 96 1.75 6.68 -10.04
C VAL A 96 1.75 5.56 -9.00
N VAL A 97 1.05 4.45 -9.26
CA VAL A 97 1.08 3.29 -8.35
C VAL A 97 2.48 2.71 -8.23
N GLN A 98 3.23 2.65 -9.33
CA GLN A 98 4.64 2.22 -9.32
C GLN A 98 5.52 3.14 -8.47
N GLN A 99 5.37 4.46 -8.62
CA GLN A 99 6.10 5.41 -7.78
C GLN A 99 5.77 5.26 -6.29
N ILE A 100 4.51 4.96 -5.94
CA ILE A 100 4.13 4.67 -4.55
C ILE A 100 4.81 3.38 -4.06
N ILE A 101 4.87 2.33 -4.89
CA ILE A 101 5.58 1.08 -4.57
C ILE A 101 7.06 1.36 -4.33
N GLU A 102 7.71 2.11 -5.21
CA GLU A 102 9.12 2.47 -5.09
C GLU A 102 9.37 3.29 -3.82
N ALA A 103 8.53 4.28 -3.53
CA ALA A 103 8.64 5.08 -2.31
C ALA A 103 8.43 4.23 -1.04
N VAL A 104 7.55 3.23 -1.08
CA VAL A 104 7.42 2.25 0.01
C VAL A 104 8.68 1.39 0.10
N GLN A 105 9.23 0.90 -1.02
CA GLN A 105 10.45 0.06 -1.04
C GLN A 105 11.68 0.81 -0.52
N ASN A 106 11.89 2.05 -0.97
CA ASN A 106 12.94 2.97 -0.52
C ASN A 106 12.78 3.40 0.95
N GLY A 107 11.59 3.19 1.51
CA GLY A 107 11.27 3.46 2.90
C GLY A 107 10.90 4.89 3.22
N GLU A 108 10.57 5.67 2.19
CA GLU A 108 10.03 7.04 2.34
C GLU A 108 8.69 7.02 3.08
N LEU A 109 7.93 5.92 2.97
CA LEU A 109 6.67 5.74 3.67
C LEU A 109 6.78 4.94 4.98
N ASP A 110 7.97 4.46 5.37
CA ASP A 110 8.11 3.67 6.60
C ASP A 110 7.69 4.48 7.84
N GLN A 111 7.99 5.78 7.88
CA GLN A 111 7.53 6.65 8.97
C GLN A 111 5.99 6.77 9.00
N ALA A 112 5.36 6.92 7.83
CA ALA A 112 3.91 7.01 7.73
C ALA A 112 3.23 5.69 8.15
N ILE A 113 3.81 4.54 7.78
CA ILE A 113 3.32 3.22 8.16
C ILE A 113 3.54 2.98 9.66
N ALA A 114 4.69 3.36 10.21
CA ALA A 114 4.98 3.24 11.65
C ALA A 114 4.04 4.10 12.50
N GLU A 115 3.80 5.36 12.11
CA GLU A 115 2.80 6.24 12.73
C GLU A 115 1.40 5.61 12.69
N HIS A 116 1.10 4.87 11.62
CA HIS A 116 -0.18 4.20 11.44
C HIS A 116 -0.36 2.94 12.31
N LEU A 117 0.75 2.33 12.72
CA LEU A 117 0.78 1.10 13.52
C LEU A 117 0.78 1.37 15.03
N LYS A 118 1.09 2.61 15.45
CA LYS A 118 0.89 3.07 16.82
C LYS A 118 -0.59 3.12 17.18
#